data_AF-A0A8T3Z3K3-F1
#
_entry.id   AF-A0A8T3Z3K3-F1
#
_cell.length_a   1.000
_cell.length_b   1.000
_cell.length_c   1.000
_cell.angle_alpha   90.00
_cell.angle_beta   90.00
_cell.angle_gamma   90.00
#
_symmetry.space_group_name_H-M   'P 1'
#
loop_
_entity.id
_entity.type
_entity.pdbx_description
1 polymer ?
#
loop_
_entity_poly.entity_id
_entity_poly.type
_entity_poly.pdbx_seq_one_letter_code
_entity_poly.pdbx_strand_id
1 'polypeptide(L)' 'DEVNPKGGFVKYGIVKNNYLLLKGSLPGPSKRLVMLRKAMRPHGKHDDAPQISYISTASKQGV' A
#
# COMPACT_ATOMS: atom_id res chain seq x y z
N ASP A 1 -0.62 -12.61 7.32
CA ASP A 1 -1.97 -12.23 6.82
C ASP A 1 -2.46 -10.84 7.28
N GLU A 2 -1.58 -9.90 7.61
CA GLU A 2 -1.97 -8.66 8.31
C GLU A 2 -2.51 -7.53 7.41
N VAL A 3 -2.17 -7.51 6.12
CA VAL A 3 -2.52 -6.38 5.23
C VAL A 3 -3.72 -6.66 4.31
N ASN A 4 -4.01 -7.94 4.05
CA ASN A 4 -5.04 -8.32 3.09
C ASN A 4 -6.42 -8.10 3.71
N PRO A 5 -7.31 -7.32 3.06
CA PRO A 5 -8.67 -7.19 3.54
C PRO A 5 -9.42 -8.53 3.40
N LYS A 6 -10.49 -8.72 4.18
CA LYS A 6 -11.39 -9.87 4.05
C LYS A 6 -11.91 -9.94 2.60
N GLY A 7 -11.58 -11.02 1.88
CA GLY A 7 -11.90 -11.19 0.46
C GLY A 7 -10.84 -10.67 -0.54
N GLY A 8 -9.74 -10.11 -0.05
CA GLY A 8 -8.63 -9.61 -0.87
C GLY A 8 -8.87 -8.25 -1.51
N PHE A 9 -7.85 -7.72 -2.19
CA PHE A 9 -7.93 -6.43 -2.87
C PHE A 9 -8.81 -6.54 -4.13
N VAL A 10 -9.75 -5.61 -4.29
CA VAL A 10 -10.66 -5.55 -5.44
C VAL A 10 -9.88 -5.52 -6.76
N LYS A 11 -10.21 -6.44 -7.67
CA LYS A 11 -9.54 -6.67 -8.98
C LYS A 11 -8.06 -7.10 -8.91
N TYR A 12 -7.47 -7.25 -7.72
CA TYR A 12 -6.08 -7.72 -7.54
C TYR A 12 -6.02 -9.13 -6.94
N GLY A 13 -6.71 -9.36 -5.82
CA GLY A 13 -6.67 -10.61 -5.05
C GLY A 13 -5.84 -10.48 -3.78
N ILE A 14 -5.25 -11.60 -3.36
CA ILE A 14 -4.48 -11.71 -2.10
C ILE A 14 -3.00 -11.45 -2.38
N VAL A 15 -2.38 -10.55 -1.61
CA VAL A 15 -0.94 -10.29 -1.68
C VAL A 15 -0.21 -11.33 -0.83
N LYS A 16 0.57 -12.21 -1.47
CA LYS A 16 1.36 -13.27 -0.82
C LYS A 16 2.86 -12.96 -0.72
N ASN A 17 3.35 -12.07 -1.56
CA ASN A 17 4.77 -11.73 -1.65
C ASN A 17 5.10 -10.48 -0.82
N ASN A 18 6.38 -10.13 -0.78
CA ASN A 18 6.85 -8.87 -0.19
C ASN A 18 6.07 -7.68 -0.77
N TYR A 19 5.67 -6.78 0.10
CA TYR A 19 4.88 -5.60 -0.23
C TYR A 19 5.47 -4.35 0.40
N LEU A 20 5.05 -3.20 -0.11
CA LEU A 20 5.43 -1.89 0.41
C LEU A 20 4.17 -1.08 0.71
N LEU A 21 4.13 -0.44 1.87
CA LEU A 21 3.08 0.51 2.24
C LEU A 21 3.55 1.93 1.90
N LEU A 22 2.80 2.60 1.02
CA LEU A 22 3.08 3.95 0.58
C LEU A 22 1.99 4.90 1.10
N LYS A 23 2.40 6.07 1.56
CA LYS A 23 1.48 7.13 1.96
C LYS A 23 0.89 7.80 0.71
N GLY A 24 -0.43 7.88 0.63
CA GLY A 24 -1.15 8.60 -0.42
C GLY A 24 -1.67 7.70 -1.55
N SER A 25 -1.92 8.32 -2.71
CA SER A 25 -2.41 7.63 -3.92
C SER A 25 -1.28 7.36 -4.91
N LEU A 26 -1.50 6.39 -5.80
CA LEU A 26 -0.62 6.10 -6.91
C LEU A 26 -1.36 6.28 -8.25
N PRO A 27 -0.66 6.69 -9.31
CA PRO A 27 -1.26 6.83 -10.62
C PRO A 27 -1.52 5.47 -11.27
N GLY A 28 -2.74 5.29 -11.78
CA GLY A 28 -3.14 4.12 -12.57
C GLY A 28 -3.97 3.08 -11.80
N PRO A 29 -4.53 2.09 -12.53
CA PRO A 29 -5.39 1.06 -11.95
C PRO A 29 -4.61 0.00 -11.19
N SER A 30 -5.32 -0.83 -10.43
CA SER A 30 -4.74 -2.03 -9.79
C SER A 30 -4.09 -2.96 -10.83
N LYS A 31 -3.02 -3.65 -10.45
CA LYS A 31 -2.13 -4.50 -11.29
C LYS A 31 -1.20 -3.76 -12.27
N ARG A 32 -1.28 -2.43 -12.41
CA ARG A 32 -0.33 -1.68 -13.23
C ARG A 32 1.07 -1.72 -12.61
N LEU A 33 2.09 -1.93 -13.45
CA LEU A 33 3.48 -1.84 -13.03
C LEU A 33 3.81 -0.41 -12.61
N VAL A 34 4.39 -0.25 -11.42
CA VAL A 34 4.87 1.03 -10.88
C VAL A 34 6.36 0.93 -10.65
N MET A 35 7.13 1.86 -11.23
CA MET A 35 8.57 1.98 -10.99
C MET A 35 8.84 3.04 -9.91
N LEU A 36 9.47 2.64 -8.82
CA LEU A 36 9.90 3.57 -7.77
C LEU A 36 11.27 4.13 -8.09
N ARG A 37 11.43 5.44 -7.95
CA ARG A 37 12.69 6.15 -8.13
C ARG A 37 13.01 6.97 -6.88
N LYS A 38 14.29 7.09 -6.56
CA LYS A 38 14.76 8.03 -5.54
C LYS A 38 14.35 9.47 -5.89
N ALA A 39 13.87 10.21 -4.89
CA ALA A 39 13.47 11.60 -5.05
C ALA A 39 14.66 12.46 -5.55
N MET A 40 14.42 13.28 -6.59
CA MET A 40 15.40 14.27 -7.07
C MET A 40 15.62 15.41 -6.08
N ARG A 41 14.54 15.82 -5.42
CA ARG A 41 14.53 16.87 -4.41
C ARG A 41 14.09 16.23 -3.10
N PRO A 42 15.02 15.82 -2.23
CA PRO A 42 14.66 15.27 -0.94
C PRO A 42 14.13 16.41 -0.07
N HIS A 43 12.84 16.37 0.25
CA HIS A 43 12.33 17.10 1.41
C HIS A 43 12.91 16.44 2.66
N GLY A 44 13.21 17.23 3.71
CA GLY A 44 13.95 16.81 4.90
C GLY A 44 13.53 15.43 5.41
N LYS A 45 14.50 14.67 5.92
CA LYS A 45 14.28 13.30 6.38
C LYS A 45 13.09 13.29 7.35
N HIS A 46 12.07 12.49 7.05
CA HIS A 46 11.21 11.99 8.09
C HIS A 46 12.05 10.95 8.84
N ASP A 47 12.82 11.43 9.82
CA ASP A 47 13.87 10.65 10.48
C ASP A 47 13.32 9.45 11.25
N ASP A 48 12.01 9.43 11.55
CA ASP A 48 11.36 8.34 12.25
C ASP A 48 10.52 7.47 11.31
N ALA A 49 10.81 6.17 11.32
CA ALA A 49 9.93 5.17 10.75
C ALA A 49 8.58 5.22 11.50
N PRO A 50 7.44 5.38 10.81
CA PRO A 50 6.16 5.48 11.48
C PRO A 50 5.82 4.17 12.19
N GLN A 51 5.43 4.25 13.46
CA GLN A 51 4.84 3.11 14.16
C GLN A 51 3.42 2.88 13.62
N ILE A 52 3.19 1.71 13.00
CA ILE A 52 1.89 1.34 12.46
C ILE A 52 1.05 0.76 13.60
N SER A 53 0.11 1.54 14.13
CA SER A 53 -0.77 1.11 15.22
C SER A 53 -1.96 0.27 14.75
N TYR A 54 -2.48 0.53 13.55
CA TYR A 54 -3.66 -0.13 13.03
C TYR A 54 -3.67 -0.20 11.50
N ILE A 55 -4.07 -1.34 10.95
CA ILE A 55 -4.31 -1.56 9.53
C ILE A 55 -5.74 -2.06 9.36
N SER A 56 -6.54 -1.35 8.55
CA SER A 56 -7.91 -1.78 8.26
C SER A 56 -7.93 -2.97 7.30
N THR A 57 -8.36 -4.13 7.78
CA THR A 57 -8.57 -5.36 6.99
C THR A 57 -10.04 -5.59 6.63
N ALA A 58 -10.89 -4.58 6.77
CA ALA A 58 -12.29 -4.65 6.34
C ALA A 58 -12.40 -4.82 4.82
N SER A 59 -13.42 -5.57 4.37
CA SER A 59 -13.72 -5.72 2.93
C SER A 59 -14.02 -4.36 2.31
N LYS A 60 -13.50 -4.14 1.09
CA LYS A 60 -13.81 -2.96 0.26
C LYS A 60 -14.92 -3.23 -0.76
N GLN A 61 -15.42 -4.45 -0.82
CA GLN A 61 -16.62 -4.80 -1.57
C GLN A 61 -17.80 -4.43 -0.67
N GLY A 62 -18.76 -3.65 -1.17
CA GLY A 62 -19.92 -3.22 -0.39
C GLY A 62 -20.59 -4.39 0.34
N VAL A 63 -21.18 -4.10 1.50
CA VAL A 63 -21.92 -5.10 2.30
C VAL A 63 -23.11 -5.61 1.49
#